data_AF-A0A965GWT6-F1
#
_entry.id   AF-A0A965GWT6-F1
#
_cell.length_a   1.000
_cell.length_b   1.000
_cell.length_c   1.000
_cell.angle_alpha   90.00
_cell.angle_beta   90.00
_cell.angle_gamma   90.00
#
_symmetry.space_group_name_H-M   'P 1'
#
loop_
_entity.id
_entity.type
_entity.pdbx_description
1 polymer ?
#
loop_
_entity_poly.entity_id
_entity_poly.type
_entity_poly.pdbx_seq_one_letter_code
_entity_poly.pdbx_strand_id
1 'polypeptide(L)'
;MLAFVLRRLLQAFAVMGFVALVAFSLFRYVGDPVLSMLGQDATPEQRVQVTQALGLDQPFYIQFGHFIGNAVQGEFGVSLRQGQKVSSLLAEKLPATLELALTAAAIALLAGVPMGVYTALRRRGALSNMLLALSLVGVSLPTFLIGILLILFFAV
;
A
#
# COMPACT_ATOMS: atom_id res chain seq x y z
N MET A 1 -27.03 -14.13 -3.34
CA MET A 1 -25.58 -14.26 -3.09
C MET A 1 -24.74 -13.93 -4.32
N LEU A 2 -24.97 -14.56 -5.48
CA LEU A 2 -24.19 -14.27 -6.71
C LEU A 2 -24.22 -12.79 -7.15
N ALA A 3 -25.41 -12.18 -7.22
CA ALA A 3 -25.56 -10.76 -7.56
C ALA A 3 -24.85 -9.81 -6.56
N PHE A 4 -24.80 -10.21 -5.28
CA PHE A 4 -24.08 -9.46 -4.25
C PHE A 4 -22.57 -9.53 -4.44
N VAL A 5 -22.04 -10.74 -4.69
CA VAL A 5 -20.60 -10.95 -4.98
C VAL A 5 -20.19 -10.17 -6.21
N LEU A 6 -20.95 -10.27 -7.31
CA LEU A 6 -20.68 -9.52 -8.54
C LEU A 6 -20.67 -8.01 -8.31
N ARG A 7 -21.66 -7.47 -7.62
CA ARG A 7 -21.70 -6.03 -7.29
C ARG A 7 -20.47 -5.60 -6.50
N ARG A 8 -20.02 -6.42 -5.55
CA ARG A 8 -18.86 -6.12 -4.71
C ARG A 8 -17.54 -6.23 -5.47
N LEU A 9 -17.42 -7.20 -6.37
CA LEU A 9 -16.27 -7.31 -7.29
C LEU A 9 -16.19 -6.10 -8.22
N LEU A 10 -17.32 -5.69 -8.82
CA LEU A 10 -17.36 -4.49 -9.68
C LEU A 10 -16.96 -3.23 -8.90
N GLN A 11 -17.46 -3.06 -7.67
CA GLN A 11 -17.04 -1.97 -6.79
C GLN A 11 -15.54 -2.03 -6.47
N ALA A 12 -14.99 -3.21 -6.18
CA ALA A 12 -13.57 -3.37 -5.92
C ALA A 12 -12.72 -3.00 -7.14
N PHE A 13 -13.10 -3.45 -8.34
CA PHE A 13 -12.42 -3.07 -9.58
C PHE A 13 -12.51 -1.57 -9.86
N ALA A 14 -13.68 -0.95 -9.63
CA ALA A 14 -13.84 0.49 -9.78
C ALA A 14 -12.94 1.28 -8.82
N VAL A 15 -12.88 0.86 -7.55
CA VAL A 15 -12.00 1.47 -6.54
C VAL A 15 -10.53 1.27 -6.91
N MET A 16 -10.11 0.05 -7.28
CA MET A 16 -8.74 -0.22 -7.71
C MET A 16 -8.36 0.61 -8.94
N GLY A 17 -9.24 0.72 -9.93
CA GLY A 17 -9.01 1.54 -11.12
C GLY A 17 -8.88 3.03 -10.79
N PHE A 18 -9.72 3.54 -9.88
CA PHE A 18 -9.62 4.93 -9.42
C PHE A 18 -8.32 5.18 -8.64
N VAL A 19 -7.96 4.28 -7.72
CA VAL A 19 -6.69 4.37 -6.97
C VAL A 19 -5.49 4.31 -7.92
N ALA A 20 -5.51 3.40 -8.91
CA ALA A 20 -4.47 3.31 -9.92
C ALA A 20 -4.36 4.60 -10.74
N LEU A 21 -5.49 5.19 -11.16
CA LEU A 21 -5.52 6.47 -11.88
C LEU A 21 -4.92 7.60 -11.04
N VAL A 22 -5.33 7.72 -9.77
CA VAL A 22 -4.81 8.75 -8.86
C VAL A 22 -3.31 8.54 -8.61
N ALA A 23 -2.88 7.32 -8.31
CA ALA A 23 -1.47 7.01 -8.09
C ALA A 23 -0.63 7.29 -9.34
N PHE A 24 -1.08 6.83 -10.50
CA PHE A 24 -0.42 7.08 -11.78
C PHE A 24 -0.32 8.57 -12.09
N SER A 25 -1.40 9.33 -11.84
CA SER A 25 -1.41 10.79 -12.00
C SER A 25 -0.40 11.45 -11.06
N LEU A 26 -0.37 11.06 -9.79
CA LEU A 26 0.60 11.59 -8.83
C LEU A 26 2.03 11.31 -9.28
N PHE A 27 2.38 10.08 -9.64
CA PHE A 27 3.75 9.77 -10.11
C PHE A 27 4.11 10.48 -11.42
N ARG A 28 3.15 10.71 -12.30
CA ARG A 28 3.38 11.39 -13.58
C ARG A 28 3.59 12.89 -13.43
N TYR A 29 2.87 13.53 -12.50
CA TYR A 29 2.86 14.99 -12.35
C TYR A 29 3.65 15.49 -11.14
N VAL A 30 3.99 14.62 -10.19
CA VAL A 30 4.82 14.95 -9.01
C VAL A 30 6.25 14.52 -9.27
N GLY A 31 7.06 15.45 -9.76
CA GLY A 31 8.48 15.25 -10.08
C GLY A 31 8.72 14.84 -11.53
N ASP A 32 9.98 14.89 -11.96
CA ASP A 32 10.41 14.42 -13.27
C ASP A 32 11.12 13.06 -13.11
N PRO A 33 10.52 11.96 -13.60
CA PRO A 33 11.12 10.63 -13.49
C PRO A 33 12.45 10.54 -14.25
N VAL A 34 12.62 11.30 -15.34
CA VAL A 34 13.85 11.30 -16.15
C VAL A 34 14.97 11.98 -15.39
N LEU A 35 14.69 13.12 -14.73
CA LEU A 35 15.66 13.78 -13.85
C LEU A 35 16.01 12.91 -12.63
N SER A 36 15.04 12.18 -12.10
CA SER A 36 15.26 11.28 -10.95
C SER A 36 16.14 10.07 -11.31
N MET A 37 16.11 9.64 -12.58
CA MET A 37 16.92 8.53 -13.09
C MET A 37 18.32 8.94 -13.55
N LEU A 38 18.42 10.03 -14.32
CA LEU A 38 19.69 10.45 -14.95
C LEU A 38 20.48 11.45 -14.10
N GLY A 39 19.87 12.05 -13.08
CA GLY A 39 20.47 13.12 -12.29
C GLY A 39 20.54 14.45 -13.03
N GLN A 40 21.14 15.46 -12.38
CA GLN A 40 21.18 16.83 -12.90
C GLN A 40 22.15 17.00 -14.08
N ASP A 41 23.19 16.16 -14.16
CA ASP A 41 24.26 16.24 -15.17
C ASP A 41 23.89 15.63 -16.54
N ALA A 42 22.67 15.10 -16.68
CA ALA A 42 22.21 14.42 -17.88
C ALA A 42 22.14 15.37 -19.09
N THR A 43 22.71 14.96 -20.23
CA THR A 43 22.67 15.78 -21.46
C THR A 43 21.24 15.87 -22.01
N PRO A 44 20.90 16.93 -22.77
CA PRO A 44 19.59 17.06 -23.39
C PRO A 44 19.22 15.85 -24.26
N GLU A 45 20.18 15.27 -24.97
CA GLU A 45 19.98 14.11 -25.84
C GLU A 45 19.64 12.86 -25.03
N GLN A 46 20.32 12.63 -23.90
CA GLN A 46 20.04 11.52 -23.00
C GLN A 46 18.63 11.62 -22.40
N ARG A 47 18.20 12.84 -22.03
CA ARG A 47 16.85 13.06 -21.50
C ARG A 47 15.77 12.73 -22.54
N VAL A 48 15.95 13.16 -23.80
CA VAL A 48 15.00 12.85 -24.88
C VAL A 48 14.93 11.36 -25.14
N GLN A 49 16.08 10.68 -25.20
CA GLN A 49 16.14 9.22 -25.42
C GLN A 49 15.38 8.45 -24.32
N VAL A 50 15.62 8.79 -23.05
CA VAL A 50 14.93 8.11 -21.93
C VAL A 50 13.43 8.45 -21.90
N THR A 51 13.06 9.69 -22.22
CA THR A 51 11.65 10.10 -22.30
C THR A 51 10.88 9.27 -23.33
N GLN A 52 11.45 9.10 -24.52
CA GLN A 52 10.85 8.29 -25.58
C GLN A 52 10.85 6.80 -25.23
N ALA A 53 11.94 6.28 -24.68
CA ALA A 53 12.04 4.88 -24.28
C ALA A 53 11.01 4.48 -23.21
N LEU A 54 10.66 5.42 -22.32
CA LEU A 54 9.64 5.24 -21.29
C LEU A 54 8.21 5.60 -21.77
N GLY A 55 8.04 6.05 -23.01
CA GLY A 55 6.74 6.48 -23.55
C GLY A 55 6.17 7.72 -22.85
N LEU A 56 7.03 8.50 -22.20
CA LEU A 56 6.66 9.71 -21.45
C LEU A 56 6.35 10.89 -22.37
N ASP A 57 6.54 10.76 -23.67
CA ASP A 57 6.12 11.71 -24.70
C ASP A 57 4.67 11.50 -25.16
N GLN A 58 4.08 10.35 -24.86
CA GLN A 58 2.72 10.00 -25.29
C GLN A 58 1.65 10.74 -24.46
N PRO A 59 0.43 10.91 -25.00
CA PRO A 59 -0.70 11.41 -24.23
C PRO A 59 -0.99 10.56 -22.97
N PHE A 60 -1.36 11.22 -21.87
CA PHE A 60 -1.57 10.59 -20.57
C PHE A 60 -2.48 9.35 -20.61
N TYR A 61 -3.58 9.41 -21.35
CA TYR A 61 -4.54 8.30 -21.44
C TYR A 61 -3.97 7.06 -22.15
N ILE A 62 -3.02 7.25 -23.09
CA ILE A 62 -2.32 6.15 -23.75
C ILE A 62 -1.35 5.50 -22.77
N GLN A 63 -0.58 6.31 -22.04
CA GLN A 63 0.35 5.79 -21.01
C GLN A 63 -0.40 5.00 -19.93
N PHE A 64 -1.52 5.54 -19.44
CA PHE A 64 -2.36 4.86 -18.45
C PHE A 64 -3.00 3.59 -19.02
N GLY A 65 -3.45 3.62 -20.27
CA GLY A 65 -3.98 2.44 -20.96
C GLY A 65 -2.95 1.31 -21.07
N HIS A 66 -1.70 1.63 -21.46
CA HIS A 66 -0.60 0.67 -21.46
C HIS A 66 -0.27 0.14 -20.07
N PHE A 67 -0.23 1.02 -19.06
CA PHE A 67 0.00 0.62 -17.68
C PHE A 67 -1.04 -0.40 -17.19
N ILE A 68 -2.34 -0.13 -17.39
CA ILE A 68 -3.40 -1.05 -17.00
C ILE A 68 -3.35 -2.35 -17.80
N GLY A 69 -3.14 -2.25 -19.12
CA GLY A 69 -3.04 -3.42 -20.00
C GLY A 69 -1.92 -4.37 -19.60
N ASN A 70 -0.75 -3.83 -19.27
CA ASN A 70 0.40 -4.61 -18.80
C ASN A 70 0.15 -5.16 -17.38
N ALA A 71 -0.39 -4.34 -16.47
CA ALA A 71 -0.64 -4.74 -15.08
C ALA A 71 -1.61 -5.94 -14.98
N VAL A 72 -2.66 -5.98 -15.80
CA VAL A 72 -3.61 -7.11 -15.84
C VAL A 72 -2.95 -8.40 -16.34
N GLN A 73 -1.89 -8.30 -17.13
CA GLN A 73 -1.08 -9.44 -17.59
C GLN A 73 0.02 -9.83 -16.59
N GLY A 74 0.14 -9.11 -15.47
CA GLY A 74 1.20 -9.31 -14.47
C GLY A 74 2.52 -8.60 -14.80
N GLU A 75 2.55 -7.78 -15.85
CA GLU A 75 3.70 -6.99 -16.26
C GLU A 75 3.63 -5.58 -15.65
N PHE A 76 4.27 -5.41 -14.50
CA PHE A 76 4.28 -4.13 -13.77
C PHE A 76 5.41 -3.17 -14.20
N GLY A 77 6.23 -3.58 -15.17
CA GLY A 77 7.37 -2.81 -15.65
C GLY A 77 8.59 -2.87 -14.72
N VAL A 78 9.46 -1.87 -14.85
CA VAL A 78 10.73 -1.75 -14.13
C VAL A 78 10.65 -0.58 -13.15
N SER A 79 11.16 -0.78 -11.93
CA SER A 79 11.29 0.29 -10.95
C SER A 79 12.28 1.34 -11.45
N LEU A 80 11.82 2.57 -11.66
CA LEU A 80 12.68 3.68 -12.09
C LEU A 80 13.73 4.07 -11.04
N ARG A 81 13.55 3.64 -9.78
CA ARG A 81 14.49 3.89 -8.68
C ARG A 81 15.54 2.78 -8.52
N GLN A 82 15.16 1.53 -8.76
CA GLN A 82 16.00 0.36 -8.46
C GLN A 82 16.48 -0.38 -9.72
N GLY A 83 15.94 -0.05 -10.91
CA GLY A 83 16.30 -0.70 -12.17
C GLY A 83 15.87 -2.16 -12.29
N GLN A 84 15.09 -2.68 -11.35
CA GLN A 84 14.64 -4.07 -11.29
C GLN A 84 13.15 -4.20 -11.63
N LYS A 85 12.73 -5.39 -12.08
CA LYS A 85 11.32 -5.67 -12.38
C LYS A 85 10.48 -5.47 -11.12
N VAL A 86 9.35 -4.77 -11.25
CA VAL A 86 8.43 -4.54 -10.12
C VAL A 86 7.84 -5.85 -9.62
N SER A 87 7.58 -6.81 -10.51
CA SER A 87 7.09 -8.14 -10.15
C SER A 87 8.05 -8.90 -9.22
N SER A 88 9.37 -8.82 -9.45
CA SER A 88 10.35 -9.47 -8.56
C SER A 88 10.40 -8.79 -7.18
N LEU A 89 10.32 -7.46 -7.15
CA LEU A 89 10.26 -6.71 -5.89
C LEU A 89 9.01 -7.05 -5.08
N LEU A 90 7.85 -7.15 -5.75
CA LEU A 90 6.61 -7.59 -5.10
C LEU A 90 6.74 -9.01 -4.55
N ALA A 91 7.29 -9.94 -5.34
CA ALA A 91 7.49 -11.32 -4.90
C ALA A 91 8.44 -11.42 -3.69
N GLU A 92 9.45 -10.57 -3.61
CA GLU A 92 10.38 -10.52 -2.48
C GLU A 92 9.73 -9.98 -1.20
N LYS A 93 8.84 -8.98 -1.31
CA LYS A 93 8.21 -8.32 -0.14
C LYS A 93 6.89 -8.95 0.29
N LEU A 94 6.24 -9.73 -0.59
CA LEU A 94 4.95 -10.36 -0.30
C LEU A 94 5.01 -11.31 0.91
N PRO A 95 6.01 -12.21 1.07
CA PRO A 95 6.08 -13.11 2.22
C PRO A 95 6.13 -12.37 3.55
N ALA A 96 6.98 -11.34 3.65
CA ALA A 96 7.10 -10.54 4.88
C ALA A 96 5.78 -9.81 5.21
N THR A 97 5.08 -9.30 4.19
CA THR A 97 3.77 -8.66 4.38
C THR A 97 2.73 -9.65 4.90
N LEU A 98 2.71 -10.86 4.33
CA LEU A 98 1.79 -11.93 4.74
C LEU A 98 2.11 -12.41 6.17
N GLU A 99 3.38 -12.61 6.50
CA GLU A 99 3.82 -12.99 7.83
C GLU A 99 3.37 -11.96 8.88
N LEU A 100 3.62 -10.67 8.63
CA LEU A 100 3.19 -9.58 9.51
C LEU A 100 1.66 -9.52 9.63
N ALA A 101 0.94 -9.60 8.51
CA ALA A 101 -0.52 -9.52 8.51
C ALA A 101 -1.17 -10.70 9.23
N LEU A 102 -0.69 -11.92 8.98
CA LEU A 102 -1.21 -13.13 9.62
C LEU A 102 -0.88 -13.18 11.11
N THR A 103 0.34 -12.78 11.50
CA THR A 103 0.74 -12.71 12.91
C THR A 103 -0.07 -11.67 13.66
N ALA A 104 -0.23 -10.47 13.08
CA ALA A 104 -1.07 -9.42 13.66
C ALA A 104 -2.54 -9.86 13.77
N ALA A 105 -3.09 -10.53 12.75
CA ALA A 105 -4.44 -11.06 12.78
C ALA A 105 -4.59 -12.15 13.85
N ALA A 106 -3.63 -13.07 13.97
CA ALA A 106 -3.63 -14.10 15.00
C ALA A 106 -3.62 -13.48 16.41
N ILE A 107 -2.75 -12.52 16.68
CA ILE A 107 -2.71 -11.80 17.96
C ILE A 107 -4.04 -11.07 18.22
N ALA A 108 -4.56 -10.36 17.21
CA ALA A 108 -5.82 -9.63 17.33
C ALA A 108 -7.00 -10.56 17.63
N LEU A 109 -7.04 -11.75 17.02
CA LEU A 109 -8.08 -12.74 17.29
C LEU A 109 -7.89 -13.41 18.65
N LEU A 110 -6.69 -13.90 18.95
CA LEU A 110 -6.41 -14.65 20.17
C LEU A 110 -6.45 -13.79 21.43
N ALA A 111 -6.05 -12.53 21.35
CA ALA A 111 -6.09 -11.62 22.50
C ALA A 111 -7.34 -10.73 22.45
N GLY A 112 -7.64 -10.11 21.31
CA GLY A 112 -8.72 -9.14 21.17
C GLY A 112 -10.11 -9.74 21.36
N VAL A 113 -10.38 -10.94 20.83
CA VAL A 113 -11.70 -11.58 20.99
C VAL A 113 -11.96 -11.95 22.45
N PRO A 114 -11.07 -12.66 23.18
CA PRO A 114 -11.30 -12.94 24.60
C PRO A 114 -11.41 -11.70 25.47
N MET A 115 -10.58 -10.68 25.23
CA MET A 115 -10.69 -9.39 25.95
C MET A 115 -12.03 -8.70 25.67
N GLY A 116 -12.51 -8.72 24.41
CA GLY A 116 -13.82 -8.21 24.02
C GLY A 116 -14.97 -8.96 24.69
N VAL A 117 -14.94 -10.29 24.68
CA VAL A 117 -15.95 -11.13 25.35
C VAL A 117 -15.93 -10.88 26.86
N TYR A 118 -14.75 -10.81 27.47
CA TYR A 118 -14.62 -10.56 28.92
C TYR A 118 -15.21 -9.22 29.33
N THR A 119 -14.85 -8.13 28.62
CA THR A 119 -15.36 -6.78 28.90
C THR A 119 -16.87 -6.68 28.70
N ALA A 120 -17.43 -7.42 27.74
CA ALA A 120 -18.87 -7.51 27.53
C ALA A 120 -19.59 -8.22 28.68
N LEU A 121 -19.05 -9.34 29.19
CA LEU A 121 -19.64 -10.09 30.31
C LEU A 121 -19.48 -9.39 31.65
N ARG A 122 -18.35 -8.70 31.90
CA ARG A 122 -18.02 -8.08 33.19
C ARG A 122 -17.82 -6.57 33.09
N ARG A 123 -18.86 -5.86 32.65
CA ARG A 123 -18.79 -4.44 32.29
C ARG A 123 -18.36 -3.46 33.41
N ARG A 124 -18.57 -3.81 34.69
CA ARG A 124 -18.32 -2.89 35.83
C ARG A 124 -16.99 -3.14 36.56
N GLY A 125 -16.16 -4.07 36.10
CA GLY A 125 -14.88 -4.41 36.74
C GLY A 125 -13.75 -3.45 36.38
N ALA A 126 -12.82 -3.22 37.32
CA ALA A 126 -11.63 -2.40 37.08
C ALA A 126 -10.78 -2.88 35.88
N LEU A 127 -10.63 -4.20 35.73
CA LEU A 127 -9.93 -4.80 34.59
C LEU A 127 -10.63 -4.49 33.26
N SER A 128 -11.98 -4.47 33.25
CA SER A 128 -12.72 -4.14 32.04
C SER A 128 -12.55 -2.67 31.64
N ASN A 129 -12.54 -1.76 32.63
CA ASN A 129 -12.25 -0.35 32.38
C ASN A 129 -10.84 -0.14 31.82
N MET A 130 -9.85 -0.85 32.36
CA MET A 130 -8.47 -0.81 31.86
C MET A 130 -8.37 -1.30 30.40
N LEU A 131 -9.00 -2.43 30.07
CA LEU A 131 -9.02 -2.97 28.71
C LEU A 131 -9.70 -2.04 27.71
N LEU A 132 -10.82 -1.43 28.10
CA LEU A 132 -11.52 -0.44 27.27
C LEU A 132 -10.69 0.83 27.06
N ALA A 133 -10.00 1.32 28.10
CA ALA A 133 -9.09 2.45 27.98
C ALA A 133 -7.93 2.14 27.02
N LEU A 134 -7.31 0.96 27.14
CA LEU A 134 -6.26 0.52 26.22
C LEU A 134 -6.75 0.42 24.78
N SER A 135 -7.93 -0.16 24.56
CA SER A 135 -8.56 -0.21 23.24
C SER A 135 -8.81 1.19 22.68
N LEU A 136 -9.24 2.14 23.52
CA LEU A 136 -9.49 3.51 23.10
C LEU A 136 -8.20 4.20 22.66
N VAL A 137 -7.09 3.99 23.38
CA VAL A 137 -5.77 4.50 22.97
C VAL A 137 -5.36 3.93 21.62
N GLY A 138 -5.50 2.61 21.43
CA GLY A 138 -5.15 1.96 20.17
C GLY A 138 -5.96 2.42 18.95
N VAL A 139 -7.25 2.72 19.15
CA VAL A 139 -8.15 3.18 18.06
C VAL A 139 -8.03 4.68 17.82
N SER A 140 -7.76 5.48 18.86
CA SER A 140 -7.75 6.94 18.77
C SER A 140 -6.41 7.50 18.27
N LEU A 141 -5.30 6.79 18.50
CA LEU A 141 -3.99 7.26 18.08
C LEU A 141 -3.76 6.94 16.59
N PRO A 142 -3.13 7.85 15.83
CA PRO A 142 -2.69 7.54 14.47
C PRO A 142 -1.77 6.33 14.44
N THR A 143 -1.98 5.43 13.49
CA THR A 143 -1.21 4.17 13.37
C THR A 143 0.29 4.42 13.22
N PHE A 144 0.70 5.47 12.49
CA PHE A 144 2.11 5.83 12.36
C PHE A 144 2.75 6.22 13.70
N LEU A 145 2.01 6.91 14.58
CA LEU A 145 2.50 7.34 15.89
C LEU A 145 2.69 6.13 16.81
N ILE A 146 1.73 5.20 16.81
CA ILE A 146 1.86 3.93 17.52
C ILE A 146 3.11 3.20 17.03
N GLY A 147 3.31 3.12 15.71
CA GLY A 147 4.50 2.51 15.11
C GLY A 147 5.80 3.12 15.61
N ILE A 148 5.91 4.44 15.63
CA ILE A 148 7.11 5.15 16.14
C ILE A 148 7.34 4.86 17.63
N LEU A 149 6.29 4.88 18.46
CA LEU A 149 6.42 4.58 19.89
C LEU A 149 6.88 3.14 20.14
N LEU A 150 6.36 2.18 19.37
CA LEU A 150 6.80 0.79 19.44
C LEU A 150 8.26 0.64 19.03
N ILE A 151 8.70 1.32 17.96
CA ILE A 151 10.11 1.35 17.56
C ILE A 151 10.96 1.89 18.72
N LEU A 152 10.60 3.04 19.31
CA LEU A 152 11.36 3.62 20.43
C LEU A 152 11.46 2.70 21.64
N PHE A 153 10.44 1.87 21.89
CA PHE A 153 10.39 0.98 23.04
C PHE A 153 11.10 -0.37 22.79
N PHE A 154 11.02 -0.91 21.57
CA PHE A 154 11.50 -2.25 21.23
C PHE A 154 12.79 -2.28 20.40
N ALA A 155 13.15 -1.20 19.71
CA ALA A 155 14.40 -1.12 18.95
C ALA A 155 15.56 -0.88 19.91
N VAL A 156 16.11 -1.99 20.40
CA VAL A 156 17.43 -2.04 21.06
C VAL A 156 18.51 -2.11 19.98
#